data_AF-A0A6J6VLG8-F1
#
_entry.id   AF-A0A6J6VLG8-F1
#
_cell.length_a   1.000
_cell.length_b   1.000
_cell.length_c   1.000
_cell.angle_alpha   90.00
_cell.angle_beta   90.00
_cell.angle_gamma   90.00
#
_symmetry.space_group_name_H-M   'P 1'
#
loop_
_entity.id
_entity.type
_entity.pdbx_description
1 polymer ?
#
loop_
_entity_poly.entity_id
_entity_poly.type
_entity_poly.pdbx_seq_one_letter_code
_entity_poly.pdbx_strand_id
1 'polypeptide(L)'
;MVLVDITPGVNQEKTKQITDFVNGPATFPSFEELLKRTIEFNPTRTVESLRRGILHNALQEEDGSWVWRYRRADAPPLPEMKSAVEDGDKRPSTAPLWDVVSGFGKPIMFVRGMRKQSVVTDEDEAELVKRAPHARIEHVLEAGHSVQGDTPLELAALIRDFIA
;
A
#
# COMPACT_ATOMS: atom_id res chain seq x y z
N MET A 1 9.52 -14.22 0.40
CA MET A 1 9.07 -12.82 0.27
C MET A 1 7.61 -12.82 -0.15
N VAL A 2 6.79 -11.91 0.37
CA VAL A 2 5.39 -11.76 -0.06
C VAL A 2 5.19 -10.32 -0.55
N LEU A 3 4.82 -10.19 -1.83
CA LEU A 3 4.42 -8.93 -2.45
C LEU A 3 2.89 -8.84 -2.35
N VAL A 4 2.36 -7.73 -1.83
CA VAL A 4 0.92 -7.53 -1.63
C VAL A 4 0.48 -6.32 -2.44
N ASP A 5 -0.20 -6.58 -3.55
CA ASP A 5 -0.70 -5.61 -4.53
C ASP A 5 0.30 -4.51 -4.90
N ILE A 6 1.57 -4.91 -5.10
CA ILE A 6 2.64 -3.98 -5.49
C ILE A 6 3.71 -4.71 -6.32
N THR A 7 4.20 -4.04 -7.35
CA THR A 7 5.37 -4.46 -8.14
C THR A 7 6.26 -3.25 -8.44
N PRO A 8 7.52 -3.43 -8.85
CA PRO A 8 8.36 -2.32 -9.30
C PRO A 8 7.88 -1.61 -10.59
N GLY A 9 6.87 -2.16 -11.29
CA GLY A 9 6.23 -1.56 -12.47
C GLY A 9 5.16 -0.52 -12.15
N VAL A 10 4.67 -0.49 -10.90
CA VAL A 10 3.66 0.48 -10.45
C VAL A 10 4.25 1.90 -10.50
N ASN A 11 3.51 2.83 -11.12
CA ASN A 11 3.96 4.19 -11.39
C ASN A 11 3.16 5.24 -10.57
N GLN A 12 3.57 6.51 -10.63
CA GLN A 12 2.95 7.58 -9.84
C GLN A 12 1.47 7.86 -10.16
N GLU A 13 1.05 7.69 -11.42
CA GLU A 13 -0.38 7.84 -11.77
C GLU A 13 -1.21 6.77 -11.05
N LYS A 14 -0.68 5.53 -11.01
CA LYS A 14 -1.26 4.39 -10.31
C LYS A 14 -1.28 4.58 -8.78
N THR A 15 -0.37 5.38 -8.20
CA THR A 15 -0.32 5.64 -6.75
C THR A 15 -0.84 7.02 -6.33
N LYS A 16 -1.36 7.85 -7.25
CA LYS A 16 -1.72 9.25 -6.95
C LYS A 16 -2.71 9.37 -5.78
N GLN A 17 -3.74 8.53 -5.74
CA GLN A 17 -4.71 8.53 -4.65
C GLN A 17 -4.08 8.20 -3.28
N ILE A 18 -3.05 7.34 -3.27
CA ILE A 18 -2.27 7.01 -2.07
C ILE A 18 -1.41 8.21 -1.66
N THR A 19 -0.73 8.84 -2.62
CA THR A 19 0.08 10.03 -2.40
C THR A 19 -0.77 11.18 -1.84
N ASP A 20 -1.96 11.42 -2.39
CA ASP A 20 -2.88 12.46 -1.94
C ASP A 20 -3.43 12.18 -0.52
N PHE A 21 -3.64 10.89 -0.17
CA PHE A 21 -3.98 10.49 1.18
C PHE A 21 -2.84 10.79 2.16
N VAL A 22 -1.62 10.32 1.85
CA VAL A 22 -0.42 10.47 2.68
C VAL A 22 -0.02 11.94 2.85
N ASN A 23 -0.14 12.74 1.80
CA ASN A 23 0.17 14.17 1.79
C ASN A 23 -0.95 15.04 2.37
N GLY A 24 -2.01 14.43 2.89
CA GLY A 24 -3.08 15.12 3.61
C GLY A 24 -2.62 15.86 4.87
N PRO A 25 -3.58 16.44 5.61
CA PRO A 25 -3.33 17.12 6.88
C PRO A 25 -2.48 16.25 7.81
N ALA A 26 -1.49 16.87 8.46
CA ALA A 26 -0.66 16.16 9.44
C ALA A 26 -1.48 15.79 10.68
N THR A 27 -2.40 16.66 11.09
CA THR A 27 -3.25 16.50 12.28
C THR A 27 -4.73 16.69 11.93
N PHE A 28 -5.59 16.13 12.77
CA PHE A 28 -7.05 16.13 12.62
C PHE A 28 -7.69 16.61 13.91
N PRO A 29 -8.70 17.49 13.89
CA PRO A 29 -9.32 18.01 15.12
C PRO A 29 -10.03 16.94 15.97
N SER A 30 -10.43 15.82 15.37
CA SER A 30 -11.12 14.73 16.06
C SER A 30 -10.96 13.40 15.33
N PHE A 31 -11.28 12.31 16.02
CA PHE A 31 -11.34 10.98 15.43
C PHE A 31 -12.33 10.90 14.26
N GLU A 32 -13.47 11.59 14.36
CA GLU A 32 -14.52 11.55 13.34
C GLU A 32 -14.08 12.26 12.05
N GLU A 33 -13.34 13.37 12.14
CA GLU A 33 -12.74 14.03 10.97
C GLU A 33 -11.68 13.16 10.29
N LEU A 34 -10.86 12.46 11.08
CA LEU A 34 -9.89 11.49 10.57
C LEU A 34 -10.57 10.30 9.88
N LEU A 35 -11.64 9.77 10.49
CA LEU A 35 -12.43 8.68 9.93
C LEU A 35 -13.11 9.08 8.62
N LYS A 36 -13.74 10.26 8.59
CA LYS A 36 -14.40 10.80 7.39
C LYS A 36 -13.42 10.89 6.22
N ARG A 37 -12.24 11.49 6.43
CA ARG A 37 -11.19 11.51 5.40
C ARG A 37 -10.78 10.09 5.00
N THR A 38 -10.59 9.19 5.96
CA THR A 38 -10.17 7.82 5.64
C THR A 38 -11.19 7.08 4.77
N ILE A 39 -12.49 7.32 4.99
CA ILE A 39 -13.59 6.78 4.16
C ILE A 39 -13.49 7.29 2.72
N GLU A 40 -13.26 8.58 2.52
CA GLU A 40 -13.14 9.20 1.17
C GLU A 40 -12.07 8.50 0.31
N PHE A 41 -10.98 8.05 0.93
CA PHE A 41 -9.88 7.38 0.25
C PHE A 41 -9.97 5.83 0.26
N ASN A 42 -10.91 5.24 1.02
CA ASN A 42 -11.05 3.78 1.16
C ASN A 42 -12.52 3.35 1.07
N PRO A 43 -13.23 3.64 -0.04
CA PRO A 43 -14.67 3.42 -0.13
C PRO A 43 -15.07 1.93 -0.10
N THR A 44 -14.13 1.01 -0.31
CA THR A 44 -14.35 -0.45 -0.29
C THR A 44 -14.35 -1.04 1.12
N ARG A 45 -13.86 -0.30 2.12
CA ARG A 45 -13.70 -0.80 3.49
C ARG A 45 -14.90 -0.44 4.36
N THR A 46 -15.31 -1.37 5.22
CA THR A 46 -16.35 -1.09 6.21
C THR A 46 -15.87 -0.06 7.23
N VAL A 47 -16.81 0.71 7.78
CA VAL A 47 -16.51 1.73 8.80
C VAL A 47 -15.82 1.10 10.02
N GLU A 48 -16.23 -0.09 10.44
CA GLU A 48 -15.63 -0.84 11.55
C GLU A 48 -14.17 -1.19 11.26
N SER A 49 -13.86 -1.63 10.03
CA SER A 49 -12.51 -1.96 9.58
C SER A 49 -11.61 -0.71 9.59
N LEU A 50 -12.14 0.43 9.13
CA LEU A 50 -11.42 1.71 9.12
C LEU A 50 -11.18 2.22 10.54
N ARG A 51 -12.20 2.20 11.41
CA ARG A 51 -12.06 2.61 12.81
C ARG A 51 -10.95 1.83 13.52
N ARG A 52 -10.95 0.50 13.39
CA ARG A 52 -9.88 -0.36 13.93
C ARG A 52 -8.52 0.03 13.35
N GLY A 53 -8.44 0.21 12.04
CA GLY A 53 -7.21 0.62 11.35
C GLY A 53 -6.65 1.94 11.87
N ILE A 54 -7.49 2.96 12.04
CA ILE A 54 -7.12 4.27 12.58
C ILE A 54 -6.59 4.13 14.00
N LEU A 55 -7.29 3.39 14.88
CA LEU A 55 -6.85 3.21 16.27
C LEU A 55 -5.48 2.53 16.40
N HIS A 56 -5.08 1.70 15.43
CA HIS A 56 -3.74 1.13 15.39
C HIS A 56 -2.69 2.09 14.82
N ASN A 57 -3.05 2.93 13.84
CA ASN A 57 -2.10 3.73 13.07
C ASN A 57 -2.03 5.21 13.46
N ALA A 58 -2.97 5.69 14.28
CA ALA A 58 -3.03 7.05 14.79
C ALA A 58 -3.00 7.07 16.32
N LEU A 59 -2.80 8.25 16.88
CA LEU A 59 -2.95 8.52 18.31
C LEU A 59 -3.73 9.81 18.52
N GLN A 60 -4.33 9.91 19.69
CA GLN A 60 -4.88 11.15 20.20
C GLN A 60 -3.79 11.91 20.97
N GLU A 61 -3.65 13.19 20.69
CA GLU A 61 -2.76 14.13 21.38
C GLU A 61 -3.42 14.69 22.64
N GLU A 62 -2.64 15.37 23.49
CA GLU A 62 -3.12 15.94 24.75
C GLU A 62 -4.21 17.00 24.57
N ASP A 63 -4.22 17.70 23.44
CA ASP A 63 -5.22 18.71 23.07
C ASP A 63 -6.51 18.09 22.49
N GLY A 64 -6.59 16.76 22.40
CA GLY A 64 -7.71 16.01 21.86
C GLY A 64 -7.68 15.82 20.34
N SER A 65 -6.74 16.45 19.62
CA SER A 65 -6.51 16.23 18.19
C SER A 65 -5.92 14.85 17.92
N TRP A 66 -5.91 14.43 16.67
CA TRP A 66 -5.41 13.13 16.23
C TRP A 66 -4.31 13.28 15.18
N VAL A 67 -3.27 12.46 15.29
CA VAL A 67 -2.15 12.45 14.34
C VAL A 67 -1.82 11.02 13.93
N TRP A 68 -1.41 10.85 12.69
CA TRP A 68 -0.86 9.57 12.23
C TRP A 68 0.48 9.30 12.90
N ARG A 69 0.73 8.06 13.32
CA ARG A 69 2.01 7.68 13.94
C ARG A 69 3.22 7.99 13.07
N TYR A 70 3.08 7.88 11.74
CA TYR A 70 4.13 8.19 10.78
C TYR A 70 4.37 9.71 10.55
N ARG A 71 3.52 10.58 11.14
CA ARG A 71 3.61 12.04 11.07
C ARG A 71 3.91 12.71 12.40
N ARG A 72 4.18 11.93 13.45
CA ARG A 72 4.61 12.51 14.72
C ARG A 72 5.92 13.26 14.54
N ALA A 73 6.13 14.28 15.36
CA ALA A 73 7.36 15.06 15.36
C ALA A 73 8.62 14.20 15.65
N ASP A 74 8.46 13.08 16.36
CA ASP A 74 9.52 12.13 16.68
C ASP A 74 9.61 10.93 15.71
N ALA A 75 8.74 10.88 14.70
CA ALA A 75 8.78 9.81 13.71
C ALA A 75 10.02 9.97 12.81
N PRO A 76 10.64 8.87 12.35
CA PRO A 76 11.64 8.95 11.30
C PRO A 76 11.10 9.78 10.13
N PRO A 77 11.92 10.66 9.52
CA PRO A 77 11.47 11.41 8.36
C PRO A 77 10.95 10.43 7.33
N LEU A 78 9.73 10.66 6.87
CA LEU A 78 9.24 9.95 5.69
C LEU A 78 10.30 10.16 4.59
N PRO A 79 10.67 9.11 3.84
CA PRO A 79 11.42 9.32 2.62
C PRO A 79 10.70 10.42 1.85
N GLU A 80 11.43 11.43 1.38
CA GLU A 80 10.80 12.45 0.53
C GLU A 80 10.16 11.71 -0.64
N MET A 81 8.85 11.48 -0.56
CA MET A 81 8.02 11.28 -1.74
C MET A 81 7.98 12.65 -2.38
N LYS A 82 9.11 13.07 -2.97
CA LYS A 82 9.12 14.13 -3.95
C LYS A 82 8.08 13.68 -4.97
N SER A 83 6.91 14.29 -4.91
CA SER A 83 6.14 14.52 -6.10
C SER A 83 7.17 15.09 -7.06
N ALA A 84 7.53 14.35 -8.11
CA ALA A 84 8.52 14.77 -9.08
C ALA A 84 7.91 15.90 -9.93
N VAL A 85 7.60 17.01 -9.26
CA VAL A 85 7.08 18.27 -9.79
C VAL A 85 8.29 19.18 -9.97
N GLU A 86 9.32 18.66 -10.63
CA GLU A 86 10.23 19.50 -11.37
C GLU A 86 10.33 18.84 -12.74
N ASP A 87 9.65 19.44 -13.71
CA ASP A 87 9.82 19.18 -15.13
C ASP A 87 11.33 19.13 -15.45
N GLY A 88 11.88 17.93 -15.60
CA GLY A 88 13.27 17.74 -16.03
C GLY A 88 14.04 16.64 -15.33
N ASP A 89 13.67 16.23 -14.11
CA ASP A 89 14.44 15.22 -13.39
C ASP A 89 13.97 13.79 -13.76
N LYS A 90 14.82 13.06 -14.48
CA LYS A 90 14.55 11.65 -14.82
C LYS A 90 14.42 10.86 -13.51
N ARG A 91 13.23 10.30 -13.29
CA ARG A 91 12.94 9.45 -12.12
C ARG A 91 14.04 8.40 -11.94
N PRO A 92 14.41 8.06 -10.69
CA PRO A 92 15.24 6.90 -10.44
C PRO A 92 14.62 5.70 -11.13
N SER A 93 15.40 5.02 -11.97
CA SER A 93 14.94 3.81 -12.65
C SER A 93 14.46 2.80 -11.62
N THR A 94 13.33 2.14 -11.86
CA THR A 94 12.90 0.98 -11.06
C THR A 94 13.61 -0.30 -11.48
N ALA A 95 14.48 -0.25 -12.50
CA ALA A 95 15.29 -1.39 -12.94
C ALA A 95 16.08 -2.08 -11.80
N PRO A 96 16.71 -1.35 -10.84
CA PRO A 96 17.40 -2.01 -9.74
C PRO A 96 16.46 -2.85 -8.86
N LEU A 97 15.19 -2.46 -8.72
CA LEU A 97 14.20 -3.25 -7.98
C LEU A 97 13.79 -4.51 -8.76
N TRP A 98 13.69 -4.41 -10.09
CA TRP A 98 13.48 -5.59 -10.94
C TRP A 98 14.67 -6.55 -10.92
N ASP A 99 15.89 -6.04 -10.81
CA ASP A 99 17.10 -6.86 -10.64
C ASP A 99 17.07 -7.62 -9.30
N VAL A 100 16.62 -6.95 -8.23
CA VAL A 100 16.40 -7.61 -6.92
C VAL A 100 15.37 -8.72 -7.02
N VAL A 101 14.22 -8.47 -7.66
CA VAL A 101 13.18 -9.49 -7.87
C VAL A 101 13.72 -10.68 -8.68
N SER A 102 14.46 -10.41 -9.75
CA SER A 102 15.02 -11.44 -10.63
C SER A 102 16.11 -12.28 -9.94
N GLY A 103 16.93 -11.64 -9.09
CA GLY A 103 18.02 -12.28 -8.36
C GLY A 103 17.62 -12.92 -7.03
N PHE A 104 16.36 -12.80 -6.61
CA PHE A 104 15.92 -13.31 -5.32
C PHE A 104 15.72 -14.84 -5.36
N GLY A 105 16.74 -15.58 -4.93
CA GLY A 105 16.75 -17.05 -4.98
C GLY A 105 15.91 -17.79 -3.94
N LYS A 106 14.96 -17.13 -3.27
CA LYS A 106 14.07 -17.74 -2.26
C LYS A 106 12.60 -17.64 -2.73
N PRO A 107 11.67 -18.43 -2.16
CA PRO A 107 10.27 -18.37 -2.57
C PRO A 107 9.68 -16.95 -2.54
N ILE A 108 8.95 -16.62 -3.60
CA ILE A 108 8.17 -15.38 -3.75
C ILE A 108 6.69 -15.77 -3.89
N MET A 109 5.82 -15.09 -3.16
CA MET A 109 4.39 -15.07 -3.43
C MET A 109 3.98 -13.64 -3.78
N PHE A 110 3.16 -13.49 -4.81
CA PHE A 110 2.51 -12.24 -5.17
C PHE A 110 1.01 -12.39 -4.98
N VAL A 111 0.45 -11.58 -4.07
CA VAL A 111 -0.97 -11.52 -3.80
C VAL A 111 -1.50 -10.23 -4.42
N ARG A 112 -2.36 -10.33 -5.43
CA ARG A 112 -2.93 -9.20 -6.17
C ARG A 112 -4.41 -9.05 -5.85
N GLY A 113 -4.84 -7.82 -5.55
CA GLY A 113 -6.26 -7.48 -5.50
C GLY A 113 -6.82 -7.34 -6.92
N MET A 114 -8.03 -7.85 -7.18
CA MET A 114 -8.61 -7.81 -8.53
C MET A 114 -9.68 -6.73 -8.72
N ARG A 115 -10.02 -5.97 -7.68
CA ARG A 115 -10.92 -4.81 -7.83
C ARG A 115 -10.20 -3.68 -8.56
N LYS A 116 -11.00 -2.76 -9.14
CA LYS A 116 -10.51 -1.60 -9.91
C LYS A 116 -9.55 -0.69 -9.15
N GLN A 117 -9.55 -0.77 -7.82
CA GLN A 117 -8.66 -0.01 -6.95
C GLN A 117 -7.28 -0.65 -6.76
N SER A 118 -7.00 -1.83 -7.34
CA SER A 118 -5.64 -2.35 -7.41
C SER A 118 -4.75 -1.38 -8.18
N VAL A 119 -3.52 -1.23 -7.71
CA VAL A 119 -2.51 -0.41 -8.41
C VAL A 119 -1.71 -1.23 -9.42
N VAL A 120 -1.93 -2.55 -9.48
CA VAL A 120 -1.19 -3.48 -10.34
C VAL A 120 -2.04 -3.84 -11.56
N THR A 121 -1.47 -3.65 -12.75
CA THR A 121 -2.11 -4.04 -14.02
C THR A 121 -1.69 -5.44 -14.46
N ASP A 122 -2.34 -5.96 -15.50
CA ASP A 122 -2.00 -7.28 -16.05
C ASP A 122 -0.59 -7.29 -16.64
N GLU A 123 -0.13 -6.16 -17.18
CA GLU A 123 1.24 -6.00 -17.68
C GLU A 123 2.27 -6.03 -16.55
N ASP A 124 1.95 -5.45 -15.39
CA ASP A 124 2.83 -5.49 -14.23
C ASP A 124 2.98 -6.92 -13.69
N GLU A 125 1.88 -7.68 -13.66
CA GLU A 125 1.88 -9.11 -13.30
C GLU A 125 2.66 -9.94 -14.33
N ALA A 126 2.45 -9.70 -15.62
CA ALA A 126 3.15 -10.41 -16.69
C ALA A 126 4.67 -10.19 -16.63
N GLU A 127 5.12 -8.95 -16.36
CA GLU A 127 6.55 -8.68 -16.17
C GLU A 127 7.08 -9.35 -14.90
N LEU A 128 6.31 -9.38 -13.80
CA LEU A 128 6.70 -10.12 -12.60
C LEU A 128 6.88 -11.61 -12.89
N VAL A 129 5.93 -12.26 -13.57
CA VAL A 129 6.00 -13.68 -13.94
C VAL A 129 7.21 -13.95 -14.84
N LYS A 130 7.50 -13.04 -15.78
CA LYS A 130 8.70 -13.15 -16.64
C LYS A 130 10.01 -13.07 -15.85
N ARG A 131 10.08 -12.19 -14.84
CA ARG A 131 11.29 -11.94 -14.04
C ARG A 131 11.48 -12.96 -12.92
N ALA A 132 10.39 -13.44 -12.34
CA ALA A 132 10.35 -14.42 -11.27
C ALA A 132 9.35 -15.53 -11.62
N PRO A 133 9.67 -16.42 -12.58
CA PRO A 133 8.76 -17.49 -13.02
C PRO A 133 8.46 -18.54 -11.94
N HIS A 134 9.22 -18.52 -10.84
CA HIS A 134 9.02 -19.35 -9.67
C HIS A 134 8.07 -18.70 -8.63
N ALA A 135 7.57 -17.49 -8.88
CA ALA A 135 6.66 -16.80 -7.99
C ALA A 135 5.28 -17.48 -8.01
N ARG A 136 4.72 -17.70 -6.82
CA ARG A 136 3.33 -18.11 -6.64
C ARG A 136 2.42 -16.89 -6.82
N ILE A 137 1.45 -16.95 -7.72
CA ILE A 137 0.51 -15.85 -7.97
C ILE A 137 -0.83 -16.20 -7.34
N GLU A 138 -1.35 -15.27 -6.52
CA GLU A 138 -2.63 -15.40 -5.83
C GLU A 138 -3.50 -14.19 -6.14
N HIS A 139 -4.71 -14.44 -6.63
CA HIS A 139 -5.68 -13.39 -6.97
C HIS A 139 -6.76 -13.32 -5.90
N VAL A 140 -6.98 -12.13 -5.34
CA VAL A 140 -7.99 -11.89 -4.31
C VAL A 140 -9.10 -11.03 -4.89
N LEU A 141 -10.20 -11.68 -5.25
CA LEU A 141 -11.29 -11.07 -6.03
C LEU A 141 -11.96 -9.89 -5.33
N GLU A 142 -12.11 -9.99 -4.01
CA GLU A 142 -12.80 -8.99 -3.20
C GLU A 142 -11.88 -7.90 -2.63
N ALA A 143 -10.64 -7.78 -3.12
CA ALA A 143 -9.69 -6.78 -2.68
C ALA A 143 -9.29 -5.80 -3.80
N GLY A 144 -9.11 -4.53 -3.45
CA GLY A 144 -8.32 -3.56 -4.22
C GLY A 144 -6.87 -3.53 -3.74
N HIS A 145 -6.26 -2.34 -3.72
CA HIS A 145 -4.87 -2.20 -3.30
C HIS A 145 -4.61 -2.60 -1.83
N SER A 146 -5.51 -2.23 -0.92
CA SER A 146 -5.36 -2.57 0.49
C SER A 146 -5.93 -3.96 0.78
N VAL A 147 -5.30 -5.02 0.25
CA VAL A 147 -5.72 -6.43 0.48
C VAL A 147 -5.81 -6.74 1.98
N GLN A 148 -4.85 -6.27 2.77
CA GLN A 148 -4.84 -6.38 4.24
C GLN A 148 -6.00 -5.65 4.92
N GLY A 149 -6.60 -4.65 4.27
CA GLY A 149 -7.74 -3.90 4.76
C GLY A 149 -9.09 -4.46 4.32
N ASP A 150 -9.15 -4.96 3.07
CA ASP A 150 -10.35 -5.50 2.42
C ASP A 150 -10.61 -6.96 2.84
N THR A 151 -9.61 -7.83 2.73
CA THR A 151 -9.74 -9.29 2.95
C THR A 151 -8.65 -9.85 3.90
N PRO A 152 -8.52 -9.30 5.13
CA PRO A 152 -7.41 -9.64 6.04
C PRO A 152 -7.31 -11.13 6.40
N LEU A 153 -8.43 -11.85 6.50
CA LEU A 153 -8.43 -13.27 6.87
C LEU A 153 -7.94 -14.16 5.73
N GLU A 154 -8.30 -13.83 4.49
CA GLU A 154 -7.86 -14.52 3.28
C GLU A 154 -6.37 -14.31 3.05
N LEU A 155 -5.88 -13.06 3.14
CA LEU A 155 -4.46 -12.76 3.08
C LEU A 155 -3.67 -13.51 4.17
N ALA A 156 -4.18 -13.55 5.40
CA ALA A 156 -3.52 -14.28 6.48
C ALA A 156 -3.50 -15.80 6.24
N ALA A 157 -4.52 -16.37 5.58
CA ALA A 157 -4.54 -17.78 5.20
C ALA A 157 -3.49 -18.07 4.12
N LEU A 158 -3.42 -17.24 3.07
CA LEU A 158 -2.40 -17.35 2.02
C LEU A 158 -0.98 -17.28 2.60
N ILE A 159 -0.73 -16.34 3.52
CA ILE A 159 0.59 -16.21 4.16
C ILE A 159 0.91 -17.46 5.01
N ARG A 160 -0.05 -17.98 5.78
CA ARG A 160 0.16 -19.19 6.59
C ARG A 160 0.48 -20.41 5.72
N ASP A 161 -0.24 -20.57 4.62
CA ASP A 161 -0.03 -21.64 3.65
C ASP A 161 1.34 -21.51 2.95
N PHE A 162 1.77 -20.29 2.67
CA PHE A 162 3.05 -20.04 2.00
C PHE A 162 4.29 -20.26 2.89
N ILE A 163 4.16 -20.13 4.21
CA ILE A 163 5.26 -20.34 5.16
C ILE A 163 5.30 -21.74 5.77
N ALA A 164 4.28 -22.56 5.49
CA ALA A 164 4.22 -23.95 5.93
C ALA A 164 5.19 -24.83 5.14
#